data_AF-A0ABD7UQY9-F1
#
_entry.id   AF-A0ABD7UQY9-F1
#
_cell.length_a   1.000
_cell.length_b   1.000
_cell.length_c   1.000
_cell.angle_alpha   90.00
_cell.angle_beta   90.00
_cell.angle_gamma   90.00
#
_symmetry.space_group_name_H-M   'P 1'
#
loop_
_entity.id
_entity.type
_entity.pdbx_description
1 polymer ?
#
loop_
_entity_poly.entity_id
_entity_poly.type
_entity_poly.pdbx_seq_one_letter_code
_entity_poly.pdbx_strand_id
1 'polypeptide(L)' 'MGSTGSVSSWDEALLIAAIQYPVPVIKGPEDIQIQVDKICKAVDSTKAGYPGLDVIVFPEYSTQGLNTKIWTYDEMLLTR' A
#
# COMPACT_ATOMS: atom_id res chain seq x y z
N MET A 1 5.62 -15.31 21.16
CA MET A 1 5.33 -13.94 21.66
C MET A 1 5.81 -12.95 20.62
N GLY A 2 5.09 -11.84 20.42
CA GLY A 2 5.54 -10.76 19.54
C GLY A 2 6.40 -9.73 20.28
N SER A 3 7.05 -8.83 19.54
CA SER A 3 7.78 -7.68 20.06
C SER A 3 7.39 -6.44 19.23
N THR A 4 7.54 -5.25 19.80
CA THR A 4 7.42 -3.99 19.03
C THR A 4 8.53 -3.83 18.00
N GLY A 5 9.59 -4.64 18.11
CA GLY A 5 10.62 -4.81 17.07
C GLY A 5 11.67 -3.72 17.01
N SER A 6 12.46 -3.78 15.94
CA SER A 6 13.48 -2.83 15.50
C SER A 6 13.39 -2.73 13.97
N VAL A 7 14.34 -2.06 13.31
CA VAL A 7 14.43 -2.02 11.83
C VAL A 7 15.04 -3.30 11.21
N SER A 8 15.57 -4.19 12.05
CA SER A 8 16.16 -5.49 11.69
C SER A 8 15.19 -6.66 11.90
N SER A 9 15.28 -7.69 11.08
CA SER A 9 14.56 -8.97 11.25
C SER A 9 15.39 -10.02 11.95
N TRP A 10 14.72 -11.06 12.43
CA TRP A 10 15.26 -12.18 13.20
C TRP A 10 14.84 -13.50 12.52
N ASP A 11 15.69 -14.52 12.49
CA ASP A 11 15.46 -15.74 11.69
C ASP A 11 14.16 -16.49 12.02
N GLU A 12 13.65 -16.35 13.25
CA GLU A 12 12.43 -17.03 13.73
C GLU A 12 11.18 -16.13 13.72
N ALA A 13 11.26 -14.91 13.18
CA ALA A 13 10.15 -13.95 13.20
C ALA A 13 10.06 -13.11 11.92
N LEU A 14 8.84 -12.66 11.59
CA LEU A 14 8.61 -11.71 10.51
C LEU A 14 8.56 -10.28 11.04
N LEU A 15 9.27 -9.37 10.38
CA LEU A 15 9.06 -7.93 10.54
C LEU A 15 7.95 -7.48 9.59
N ILE A 16 6.91 -6.83 10.13
CA ILE A 16 5.72 -6.42 9.40
C ILE A 16 5.53 -4.91 9.51
N ALA A 17 5.28 -4.24 8.38
CA ALA A 17 4.90 -2.83 8.32
C ALA A 17 3.46 -2.70 7.81
N ALA A 18 2.59 -2.14 8.65
CA ALA A 18 1.23 -1.77 8.27
C ALA A 18 1.18 -0.27 7.97
N ILE A 19 0.86 0.10 6.73
CA ILE A 19 0.91 1.49 6.28
C ILE A 19 -0.43 2.17 6.55
N GLN A 20 -0.41 3.28 7.27
CA GLN A 20 -1.56 4.19 7.36
C GLN A 20 -1.61 5.06 6.11
N TYR A 21 -2.00 4.45 4.98
CA TYR A 21 -2.01 5.12 3.68
C TYR A 21 -3.13 6.17 3.63
N PRO A 22 -2.86 7.40 3.16
CA PRO A 22 -3.89 8.44 3.03
C PRO A 22 -4.93 8.01 2.00
N VAL A 23 -6.21 8.11 2.36
CA VAL A 23 -7.31 7.70 1.47
C VAL A 23 -7.26 8.50 0.15
N PRO A 24 -7.19 7.84 -1.01
CA PRO A 24 -7.16 8.53 -2.30
C PRO A 24 -8.48 9.22 -2.63
N VAL A 25 -8.39 10.40 -3.24
CA VAL A 25 -9.51 11.06 -3.94
C VAL A 25 -9.35 10.79 -5.43
N ILE A 26 -10.12 9.84 -5.95
CA ILE A 26 -10.04 9.40 -7.36
C ILE A 26 -11.13 10.05 -8.19
N LYS A 27 -10.75 10.71 -9.30
CA LYS A 27 -11.67 11.34 -10.25
C LYS A 27 -11.85 10.51 -11.52
N GLY A 28 -10.88 9.67 -11.85
CA GLY A 28 -10.89 8.80 -13.02
C GLY A 28 -9.76 7.76 -12.98
N PRO A 29 -9.65 6.90 -14.01
CA PRO A 29 -8.67 5.81 -14.07
C PRO A 29 -7.22 6.28 -13.99
N GLU A 30 -6.91 7.48 -14.49
CA GLU A 30 -5.58 8.09 -14.42
C GLU A 30 -5.09 8.30 -12.99
N ASP A 31 -5.99 8.63 -12.06
CA ASP A 31 -5.66 8.81 -10.66
C ASP A 31 -5.31 7.47 -9.98
N ILE A 32 -5.83 6.34 -10.49
CA ILE A 32 -5.53 4.99 -9.99
C ILE A 32 -4.05 4.67 -10.27
N GLN A 33 -3.58 4.93 -11.50
CA GLN A 33 -2.17 4.71 -11.84
C GLN A 33 -1.25 5.57 -10.97
N ILE A 34 -1.63 6.82 -10.68
CA ILE A 34 -0.89 7.68 -9.75
C ILE A 34 -0.83 7.06 -8.35
N GLN A 35 -1.88 6.37 -7.87
CA GLN A 35 -1.82 5.67 -6.59
C GLN A 35 -0.93 4.44 -6.64
N VAL A 36 -0.96 3.65 -7.72
CA VAL A 36 -0.07 2.51 -7.92
C VAL A 36 1.39 2.97 -7.80
N ASP A 37 1.76 4.03 -8.51
CA ASP A 37 3.14 4.56 -8.49
C ASP A 37 3.54 5.03 -7.08
N LYS A 38 2.62 5.64 -6.34
CA LYS A 38 2.84 6.05 -4.94
C LYS A 38 2.98 4.85 -3.99
N ILE A 39 2.19 3.80 -4.17
CA ILE A 39 2.27 2.56 -3.40
C ILE A 39 3.62 1.88 -3.66
N CYS A 40 4.04 1.76 -4.93
CA CYS A 40 5.35 1.22 -5.29
C CYS A 40 6.49 2.03 -4.64
N LYS A 41 6.43 3.37 -4.73
CA LYS A 41 7.40 4.24 -4.06
C LYS A 41 7.39 4.07 -2.54
N ALA A 42 6.23 3.87 -1.93
CA ALA A 42 6.10 3.63 -0.51
C ALA A 42 6.69 2.27 -0.12
N VAL A 43 6.56 1.23 -0.95
CA VAL A 43 7.24 -0.06 -0.75
C VAL A 43 8.76 0.13 -0.74
N ASP A 44 9.30 0.79 -1.76
CA ASP A 44 10.75 1.02 -1.88
C ASP A 44 11.29 1.83 -0.69
N SER A 45 10.61 2.93 -0.33
CA SER A 45 11.06 3.78 0.78
C SER A 45 10.91 3.09 2.14
N THR A 46 9.85 2.30 2.34
CA THR A 46 9.64 1.55 3.58
C THR A 46 10.72 0.48 3.73
N LYS A 47 11.02 -0.28 2.68
CA LYS A 47 12.10 -1.28 2.74
C LYS A 47 13.47 -0.64 2.95
N ALA A 48 13.74 0.52 2.35
CA ALA A 48 14.97 1.26 2.59
C ALA A 48 15.11 1.73 4.06
N GLY A 49 14.00 2.16 4.69
CA GLY A 49 13.97 2.55 6.11
C GLY A 49 13.98 1.39 7.09
N TYR A 50 13.45 0.22 6.67
CA TYR A 50 13.38 -1.01 7.46
C TYR A 50 14.03 -2.17 6.68
N PRO A 51 15.38 -2.28 6.67
CA PRO A 51 16.08 -3.25 5.83
C PRO A 51 15.71 -4.72 6.11
N GLY A 52 15.32 -5.05 7.35
CA GLY A 52 14.86 -6.39 7.71
C GLY A 52 13.42 -6.71 7.32
N LEU A 53 12.67 -5.77 6.73
CA LEU A 53 11.23 -5.92 6.56
C LEU A 53 10.84 -7.08 5.63
N ASP A 54 9.93 -7.94 6.09
CA ASP A 54 9.49 -9.13 5.36
C ASP A 54 8.12 -8.93 4.71
N VAL A 55 7.21 -8.21 5.38
CA VAL A 55 5.83 -8.01 4.91
C VAL A 55 5.41 -6.55 5.02
N ILE A 56 4.85 -6.02 3.92
CA ILE A 56 4.22 -4.70 3.90
C ILE A 56 2.73 -4.88 3.61
N VAL A 57 1.89 -4.24 4.42
CA VAL A 57 0.43 -4.29 4.30
C VAL A 57 -0.11 -2.89 4.06
N PHE A 58 -0.90 -2.75 2.99
CA PHE A 58 -1.65 -1.53 2.69
C PHE A 58 -3.14 -1.70 3.03
N PRO A 59 -3.85 -0.62 3.36
CA PRO A 59 -5.29 -0.66 3.62
C PRO A 59 -6.10 -1.00 2.36
N GLU A 60 -7.32 -1.46 2.57
CA GLU A 60 -8.34 -1.52 1.53
C GLU A 60 -8.55 -0.12 0.91
N TYR A 61 -8.92 -0.08 -0.37
CA TYR A 61 -9.13 1.15 -1.14
C TYR A 61 -7.90 2.07 -1.30
N SER A 62 -6.71 1.65 -0.88
CA SER A 62 -5.46 2.41 -1.07
C SER A 62 -5.14 2.69 -2.55
N THR A 63 -5.59 1.82 -3.46
CA THR A 63 -5.39 1.97 -4.91
C THR A 63 -6.51 2.76 -5.59
N GLN A 64 -7.78 2.40 -5.35
CA GLN A 64 -8.95 2.89 -6.10
C GLN A 64 -9.80 3.93 -5.33
N GLY A 65 -9.45 4.24 -4.08
CA GLY A 65 -10.21 5.17 -3.25
C GLY A 65 -11.66 4.74 -3.03
N LEU A 66 -12.47 5.70 -2.58
CA LEU A 66 -13.87 5.49 -2.16
C LEU A 66 -14.84 6.40 -2.94
N ASN A 67 -14.57 6.68 -4.22
CA ASN A 67 -15.47 7.51 -5.01
C ASN A 67 -16.75 6.74 -5.38
N THR A 68 -17.74 6.79 -4.50
CA THR A 68 -19.01 6.05 -4.61
C THR A 68 -19.85 6.37 -5.85
N LYS A 69 -19.54 7.45 -6.57
CA LYS A 69 -20.24 7.81 -7.80
C LYS A 69 -19.77 7.00 -9.00
N ILE A 70 -18.51 6.56 -8.99
CA ILE A 70 -17.85 5.96 -10.16
C ILE A 70 -17.19 4.61 -9.87
N TRP A 71 -17.01 4.21 -8.61
CA TRP A 71 -16.21 3.02 -8.21
C TRP A 71 -16.63 1.67 -8.80
N THR A 72 -17.81 1.58 -9.41
CA THR A 72 -18.37 0.37 -10.03
C THR A 72 -18.33 0.43 -11.55
N TYR A 73 -17.79 1.50 -12.13
CA TYR A 73 -17.66 1.63 -13.58
C TYR A 73 -16.52 0.75 -14.07
N ASP A 74 -16.65 0.17 -15.27
CA ASP A 74 -15.68 -0.77 -15.81
C ASP A 74 -14.30 -0.14 -16.00
N GLU A 75 -14.23 1.14 -16.34
CA GLU A 75 -12.98 1.90 -16.45
C GLU A 75 -12.23 2.05 -15.14
N MET A 76 -12.91 1.87 -14.00
CA MET A 76 -12.31 1.91 -12.66
C MET A 76 -11.74 0.56 -12.23
N LEU A 77 -11.95 -0.48 -13.04
CA LEU A 77 -11.34 -1.79 -12.89
C LEU A 77 -10.03 -1.81 -13.69
N LEU A 78 -9.01 -2.50 -13.17
CA LEU A 78 -7.77 -2.74 -13.90
C LEU A 78 -8.06 -3.63 -15.10
N THR A 79 -8.30 -3.02 -16.26
CA THR A 79 -8.43 -3.69 -17.55
C THR A 79 -7.04 -3.76 -18.19
N ARG A 80 -6.67 -4.95 -18.66
CA ARG A 80 -5.35 -5.24 -19.24
C ARG A 80 -5.04 -4.40 -20.47
#